data_AF-A0AA39NYS9-F1
#
_entry.id   AF-A0AA39NYS9-F1
#
_cell.length_a   1.000
_cell.length_b   1.000
_cell.length_c   1.000
_cell.angle_alpha   90.00
_cell.angle_beta   90.00
_cell.angle_gamma   90.00
#
_symmetry.space_group_name_H-M   'P 1'
#
loop_
_entity.id
_entity.type
_entity.pdbx_description
1 polymer ?
#
loop_
_entity_poly.entity_id
_entity_poly.type
_entity_poly.pdbx_seq_one_letter_code
_entity_poly.pdbx_strand_id
1 'polypeptide(L)'
;MDSSLIFERSGIGAVSILGNFGIKQIVDLPGVGKEYDDRAFLITLYIVDTNTVTTEAISSKHPELWGRKFKQLSRQCDMDGSGLTGGSKKLPSYIHHQILTASQRRGWVIKCVLVKMDIGRNSANKPDKPSFGLGTFGGFPGTHSGLPLLQLTAIGCFLVYPASHRRIHITSDDINTHPAGEE
;
A
#
# COMPACT_ATOMS: atom_id res chain seq x y z
N MET A 1 -8.36 9.13 8.00
CA MET A 1 -8.45 7.87 8.78
C MET A 1 -8.93 8.17 10.20
N ASP A 2 -9.75 9.22 10.37
CA ASP A 2 -9.86 9.91 11.67
C ASP A 2 -11.30 9.89 12.22
N SER A 3 -12.18 9.11 11.58
CA SER A 3 -13.58 9.00 11.98
C SER A 3 -13.73 8.50 13.42
N SER A 4 -12.83 7.61 13.88
CA SER A 4 -12.80 7.17 15.27
C SER A 4 -12.54 8.32 16.25
N LEU A 5 -11.61 9.22 15.92
CA LEU A 5 -11.28 10.37 16.76
C LEU A 5 -12.42 11.39 16.84
N ILE A 6 -13.17 11.53 15.74
CA ILE A 6 -14.40 12.35 15.72
C ILE A 6 -15.45 11.73 16.64
N PHE A 7 -15.65 10.42 16.58
CA PHE A 7 -16.60 9.73 17.45
C PHE A 7 -16.23 9.89 18.92
N GLU A 8 -14.96 9.72 19.27
CA GLU A 8 -14.50 9.87 20.65
C GLU A 8 -14.74 11.29 21.17
N ARG A 9 -14.35 12.32 20.42
CA ARG A 9 -14.65 13.72 20.76
C ARG A 9 -16.15 14.06 20.78
N SER A 10 -16.96 13.26 20.10
CA SER A 10 -18.42 13.38 20.12
C SER A 10 -19.09 12.58 21.24
N GLY A 11 -18.31 11.96 22.13
CA GLY A 11 -18.82 11.14 23.24
C GLY A 11 -19.27 9.73 22.83
N ILE A 12 -18.80 9.22 21.69
CA ILE A 12 -19.09 7.87 21.18
C ILE A 12 -17.80 7.06 21.23
N GLY A 13 -17.70 6.14 22.19
CA GLY A 13 -16.46 5.39 22.43
C GLY A 13 -16.45 4.70 23.78
N ALA A 14 -15.32 4.10 24.14
CA ALA A 14 -15.15 3.42 25.43
C ALA A 14 -15.12 4.44 26.59
N VAL A 15 -15.84 4.15 27.68
CA VAL A 15 -15.86 5.02 28.87
C VAL A 15 -14.46 5.27 29.45
N SER A 16 -13.58 4.25 29.39
CA SER A 16 -12.20 4.33 29.87
C SER A 16 -11.30 5.25 29.04
N ILE A 17 -11.68 5.56 27.81
CA ILE A 17 -10.95 6.50 26.94
C ILE A 17 -11.55 7.90 27.11
N LEU A 18 -12.87 8.03 27.00
CA LEU A 18 -13.57 9.32 27.07
C LEU A 18 -13.41 10.00 28.45
N GLY A 19 -13.46 9.20 29.52
CA GLY A 19 -13.33 9.70 30.89
C GLY A 19 -11.99 10.38 31.18
N ASN A 20 -10.91 9.97 30.48
CA ASN A 20 -9.58 10.57 30.66
C ASN A 20 -9.52 12.03 30.20
N PHE A 21 -10.46 12.45 29.35
CA PHE A 21 -10.51 13.79 28.77
C PHE A 21 -11.77 14.56 29.17
N GLY A 22 -12.50 14.10 30.19
CA GLY A 22 -13.72 14.77 30.67
C GLY A 22 -14.88 14.77 29.67
N ILE A 23 -14.83 13.91 28.65
CA ILE A 23 -15.86 13.85 27.61
C ILE A 23 -17.05 13.04 28.13
N LYS A 24 -18.24 13.65 28.13
CA LYS A 24 -19.48 12.95 28.49
C LYS A 24 -19.78 11.87 27.46
N GLN A 25 -19.80 10.62 27.90
CA GLN A 25 -20.22 9.50 27.05
C GLN A 25 -21.72 9.64 26.69
N ILE A 26 -22.01 9.61 25.40
CA ILE A 26 -23.35 9.56 24.81
C ILE A 26 -23.69 8.11 24.42
N VAL A 27 -22.72 7.40 23.83
CA VAL A 27 -22.87 6.00 23.41
C VAL A 27 -21.63 5.21 23.83
N ASP A 28 -21.83 4.11 24.55
CA ASP A 28 -20.76 3.19 24.89
C ASP A 28 -20.48 2.26 23.70
N LEU A 29 -19.40 2.57 22.97
CA LEU A 29 -18.98 1.81 21.79
C LEU A 29 -17.48 1.50 21.88
N PRO A 30 -17.08 0.48 22.65
CA PRO A 30 -15.67 0.24 22.97
C PRO A 30 -14.83 -0.28 21.80
N GLY A 31 -15.42 -0.49 20.62
CA GLY A 31 -14.73 -0.83 19.37
C GLY A 31 -14.22 0.40 18.60
N VAL A 32 -14.66 1.62 18.94
CA VAL A 32 -14.15 2.84 18.31
C VAL A 32 -12.65 2.93 18.55
N GLY A 33 -11.88 3.17 17.48
CA GLY A 33 -10.42 3.28 17.54
C GLY A 33 -9.66 1.95 17.64
N LYS A 34 -10.36 0.80 17.68
CA LYS A 34 -9.73 -0.53 17.75
C LYS A 34 -9.60 -1.21 16.38
N GLU A 35 -8.79 -2.27 16.37
CA GLU A 35 -8.62 -3.19 15.24
C GLU A 35 -8.25 -2.49 13.93
N TYR A 36 -7.41 -1.46 14.02
CA TYR A 36 -6.86 -0.82 12.84
C TYR A 36 -6.04 -1.85 12.05
N ASP A 37 -6.44 -2.07 10.81
CA ASP A 37 -5.81 -2.99 9.87
C ASP A 37 -5.29 -2.17 8.69
N ASP A 38 -4.00 -2.34 8.38
CA ASP A 38 -3.37 -1.76 7.21
C ASP A 38 -2.40 -2.75 6.59
N ARG A 39 -2.22 -2.62 5.28
CA ARG A 39 -1.43 -3.52 4.47
C ARG A 39 0.02 -3.06 4.49
N ALA A 40 0.83 -3.70 5.33
CA ALA A 40 2.27 -3.45 5.37
C ALA A 40 2.86 -3.57 3.95
N PHE A 41 3.41 -2.46 3.45
CA PHE A 41 3.84 -2.32 2.06
C PHE A 41 5.35 -2.19 1.97
N LEU A 42 5.96 -3.03 1.12
CA LEU A 42 7.37 -3.03 0.80
C LEU A 42 7.57 -2.68 -0.67
N ILE A 43 8.55 -1.84 -0.97
CA ILE A 43 8.94 -1.51 -2.34
C ILE A 43 10.38 -1.98 -2.56
N THR A 44 10.60 -2.76 -3.61
CA THR A 44 11.95 -3.14 -4.09
C THR A 44 12.24 -2.43 -5.40
N LEU A 45 13.40 -1.78 -5.48
CA LEU A 45 13.84 -1.01 -6.65
C LEU A 45 14.73 -1.85 -7.56
N TYR A 46 14.60 -1.61 -8.86
CA TYR A 46 15.44 -2.23 -9.89
C TYR A 46 15.90 -1.15 -10.87
N ILE A 47 17.17 -1.20 -11.23
CA ILE A 47 17.72 -0.39 -12.32
C ILE A 47 17.36 -1.08 -13.63
N VAL A 48 16.87 -0.31 -14.60
CA VAL A 48 16.51 -0.81 -15.93
C VAL A 48 17.34 -0.12 -17.00
N ASP A 49 17.33 -0.69 -18.21
CA ASP A 49 18.03 -0.13 -19.36
C ASP A 49 17.55 1.29 -19.66
N THR A 50 18.48 2.16 -20.12
CA THR A 50 18.19 3.57 -20.40
C THR A 50 17.12 3.79 -21.46
N ASN A 51 16.89 2.80 -22.33
CA ASN A 51 15.86 2.85 -23.37
C ASN A 51 14.48 2.42 -22.86
N THR A 52 14.38 1.93 -21.62
CA THR A 52 13.10 1.52 -21.03
C THR A 52 12.21 2.74 -20.79
N VAL A 53 10.94 2.64 -21.18
CA VAL A 53 9.97 3.71 -20.93
C VAL A 53 9.52 3.65 -19.46
N THR A 54 9.88 4.68 -18.69
CA THR A 54 9.49 4.85 -17.28
C THR A 54 8.89 6.24 -17.03
N THR A 55 8.41 6.46 -15.80
CA THR A 55 7.96 7.74 -15.26
C THR A 55 9.06 8.53 -14.55
N GLU A 56 10.29 8.01 -14.44
CA GLU A 56 11.40 8.62 -13.66
C GLU A 56 11.65 10.08 -14.06
N ALA A 57 11.67 10.38 -15.36
CA ALA A 57 11.95 11.74 -15.82
C ALA A 57 10.91 12.76 -15.36
N ILE A 58 9.66 12.35 -15.09
CA ILE A 58 8.60 13.22 -14.55
C ILE A 58 8.71 13.34 -13.03
N SER A 59 9.21 12.31 -12.36
CA SER A 59 9.45 12.32 -10.90
C SER A 59 10.81 12.90 -10.51
N SER A 60 11.70 13.09 -11.49
CA SER A 60 13.03 13.67 -11.33
C SER A 60 13.00 15.18 -11.08
N LYS A 61 14.09 15.73 -10.54
CA LYS A 61 14.25 17.18 -10.33
C LYS A 61 14.67 17.97 -11.59
N HIS A 62 14.49 17.38 -12.78
CA HIS A 62 14.93 17.93 -14.07
C HIS A 62 13.74 18.46 -14.88
N PRO A 63 13.26 19.71 -14.61
CA PRO A 63 12.06 20.25 -15.25
C PRO A 63 12.15 20.32 -16.78
N GLU A 64 13.35 20.41 -17.34
CA GLU A 64 13.62 20.35 -18.78
C GLU A 64 13.24 18.99 -19.41
N LEU A 65 13.25 17.92 -18.61
CA LEU A 65 12.83 16.58 -19.04
C LEU A 65 11.32 16.37 -18.92
N TRP A 66 10.66 17.13 -18.04
CA TRP A 66 9.23 16.98 -17.76
C TRP A 66 8.39 17.25 -19.00
N GLY A 67 8.59 18.39 -19.66
CA GLY A 67 7.77 18.78 -20.82
C GLY A 67 7.84 17.77 -21.97
N ARG A 68 9.04 17.25 -22.26
CA ARG A 68 9.23 16.23 -23.30
C ARG A 68 8.62 14.89 -22.89
N LYS A 69 8.89 14.42 -21.67
CA LYS A 69 8.42 13.11 -21.20
C LYS A 69 6.91 13.09 -20.99
N PHE A 70 6.34 14.14 -20.40
CA PHE A 70 4.91 14.28 -20.23
C PHE A 70 4.19 14.19 -21.58
N LYS A 71 4.61 14.96 -22.59
CA LYS A 71 4.04 14.90 -23.94
C LYS A 71 4.18 13.50 -24.58
N GLN A 72 5.31 12.82 -24.37
CA GLN A 72 5.50 11.44 -24.85
C GLN A 72 4.51 10.47 -24.19
N LEU A 73 4.41 10.50 -22.86
CA LEU A 73 3.55 9.57 -22.10
C LEU A 73 2.06 9.86 -22.30
N SER A 74 1.67 11.13 -22.47
CA SER A 74 0.29 11.50 -22.82
C SER A 74 -0.11 10.94 -24.18
N ARG A 75 0.76 11.08 -25.19
CA ARG A 75 0.50 10.50 -26.52
C ARG A 75 0.38 8.98 -26.48
N GLN A 76 1.22 8.30 -25.69
CA GLN A 76 1.09 6.85 -25.50
C GLN A 76 -0.26 6.49 -24.86
N CYS A 77 -0.69 7.26 -23.86
CA CYS A 77 -2.00 7.09 -23.24
C CYS A 77 -3.14 7.25 -24.25
N ASP A 78 -3.05 8.23 -25.14
CA ASP A 78 -4.08 8.44 -26.18
C ASP A 78 -4.10 7.31 -27.23
N MET A 79 -2.95 6.70 -27.53
CA MET A 79 -2.84 5.64 -28.56
C MET A 79 -3.29 4.26 -28.08
N ASP A 80 -2.85 3.81 -26.90
CA ASP A 80 -3.08 2.45 -26.41
C ASP A 80 -3.45 2.39 -24.91
N GLY A 81 -3.64 3.55 -24.28
CA GLY A 81 -3.90 3.67 -22.85
C GLY A 81 -2.71 3.28 -21.96
N SER A 82 -1.49 3.14 -22.50
CA SER A 82 -0.25 2.95 -21.74
C SER A 82 0.40 4.31 -21.41
N GLY A 83 1.59 4.36 -20.81
CA GLY A 83 2.26 5.63 -20.50
C GLY A 83 1.85 6.23 -19.14
N LEU A 84 1.34 7.47 -19.09
CA LEU A 84 1.09 8.19 -17.82
C LEU A 84 0.07 7.47 -16.93
N THR A 85 -0.91 6.80 -17.55
CA THR A 85 -1.90 5.93 -16.89
C THR A 85 -1.45 4.47 -16.85
N GLY A 86 -0.44 4.09 -17.63
CA GLY A 86 0.11 2.73 -17.73
C GLY A 86 0.89 2.29 -16.48
N GLY A 87 1.53 3.21 -15.76
CA GLY A 87 2.06 2.95 -14.42
C GLY A 87 0.98 2.61 -13.39
N SER A 88 -0.29 2.88 -13.73
CA SER A 88 -1.48 2.68 -12.92
C SER A 88 -2.36 1.53 -13.42
N LYS A 89 -2.11 0.96 -14.62
CA LYS A 89 -2.77 -0.26 -15.11
C LYS A 89 -2.21 -1.48 -14.36
N LYS A 90 -2.48 -1.51 -13.06
CA LYS A 90 -2.12 -2.61 -12.17
C LYS A 90 -3.14 -3.71 -12.41
N LEU A 91 -2.73 -4.80 -13.05
CA LEU A 91 -3.30 -6.07 -12.63
C LEU A 91 -2.49 -6.46 -11.38
N PRO A 92 -3.00 -6.25 -10.16
CA PRO A 92 -2.34 -6.82 -8.99
C PRO A 92 -2.18 -8.32 -9.24
N SER A 93 -0.94 -8.77 -9.28
CA SER A 93 -0.66 -10.20 -9.32
C SER A 93 -0.83 -10.69 -7.89
N TYR A 94 -1.88 -11.47 -7.69
CA TYR A 94 -2.19 -12.03 -6.39
C TYR A 94 -1.50 -13.37 -6.22
N ILE A 95 -0.74 -13.51 -5.14
CA ILE A 95 -0.07 -14.76 -4.81
C ILE A 95 -1.02 -15.57 -3.93
N HIS A 96 -1.59 -16.63 -4.51
CA HIS A 96 -2.39 -17.61 -3.81
C HIS A 96 -1.49 -18.72 -3.26
N HIS A 97 -1.85 -19.26 -2.12
CA HIS A 97 -1.16 -20.37 -1.49
C HIS A 97 -1.54 -21.68 -2.19
N GLN A 98 -0.92 -22.02 -3.32
CA GLN A 98 -0.99 -23.36 -3.91
C GLN A 98 0.28 -24.15 -3.62
N ILE A 99 0.15 -25.35 -3.04
CA ILE A 99 1.26 -26.31 -2.96
C ILE A 99 1.45 -26.86 -4.38
N LEU A 100 2.38 -26.29 -5.15
CA LEU A 100 2.72 -26.82 -6.48
C LEU A 100 3.50 -28.13 -6.37
N THR A 101 3.14 -29.10 -7.19
CA THR A 101 3.90 -30.34 -7.35
C THR A 101 5.25 -30.06 -8.04
N ALA A 102 6.25 -30.93 -7.84
CA ALA A 102 7.60 -30.73 -8.40
C ALA A 102 7.61 -30.59 -9.94
N SER A 103 6.65 -31.20 -10.63
CA SER A 103 6.48 -31.13 -12.09
C SER A 103 6.00 -29.77 -12.58
N GLN A 104 5.18 -29.05 -11.81
CA GLN A 104 4.65 -27.73 -12.17
C GLN A 104 5.71 -26.61 -12.10
N ARG A 105 6.89 -26.87 -11.49
CA ARG A 105 7.97 -25.89 -11.30
C ARG A 105 8.83 -25.64 -12.55
N ARG A 106 8.79 -26.51 -13.56
CA ARG A 106 9.76 -26.50 -14.68
C ARG A 106 9.38 -25.68 -15.91
N GLY A 107 8.19 -25.05 -15.96
CA GLY A 107 7.65 -24.46 -17.20
C GLY A 107 7.25 -22.98 -17.19
N TRP A 108 7.58 -22.20 -16.15
CA TRP A 108 6.92 -20.90 -15.94
C TRP A 108 7.90 -19.72 -15.99
N VAL A 109 8.03 -19.12 -17.17
CA VAL A 109 8.64 -17.79 -17.37
C VAL A 109 7.68 -16.75 -16.78
N ILE A 110 8.09 -16.17 -15.65
CA ILE A 110 7.47 -15.05 -14.92
C ILE A 110 6.01 -15.27 -14.51
N LYS A 111 5.81 -16.06 -13.44
CA LYS A 111 4.61 -15.95 -12.59
C LYS A 111 4.96 -16.29 -11.14
N CYS A 112 5.04 -15.22 -10.34
CA CYS A 112 4.96 -15.13 -8.88
C CYS A 112 5.60 -16.25 -8.03
N VAL A 113 6.63 -15.85 -7.27
CA VAL A 113 7.36 -16.67 -6.29
C VAL A 113 6.45 -17.07 -5.13
N LEU A 114 6.33 -18.38 -4.90
CA LEU A 114 5.60 -18.95 -3.75
C LEU A 114 6.47 -18.90 -2.50
N VAL A 115 6.05 -18.13 -1.51
CA VAL A 115 6.56 -18.23 -0.13
C VAL A 115 5.46 -18.84 0.74
N LYS A 116 5.77 -19.98 1.35
CA LYS A 116 4.90 -20.65 2.33
C LYS A 116 5.05 -19.91 3.66
N MET A 117 4.29 -18.84 3.86
CA MET A 117 4.19 -18.16 5.16
C MET A 117 3.02 -18.73 5.94
N ASP A 118 3.23 -18.90 7.24
CA ASP A 118 2.26 -19.43 8.20
C ASP A 118 1.14 -18.40 8.43
N ILE A 119 0.22 -18.31 7.47
CA ILE A 119 -0.93 -17.40 7.49
C ILE A 119 -2.01 -18.09 8.29
N GLY A 120 -1.91 -17.94 9.61
CA GLY A 120 -2.70 -18.67 10.60
C GLY A 120 -4.20 -18.71 10.31
N ARG A 121 -4.77 -19.92 10.41
CA ARG A 121 -6.20 -20.30 10.52
C ARG A 121 -7.22 -19.77 9.48
N ASN A 122 -7.06 -18.59 8.88
CA ASN A 122 -8.10 -17.90 8.11
C ASN A 122 -8.13 -18.24 6.62
N SER A 123 -7.01 -18.73 6.06
CA SER A 123 -6.87 -18.98 4.61
C SER A 123 -6.87 -20.46 4.23
N ALA A 124 -6.78 -21.38 5.20
CA ALA A 124 -6.66 -22.82 4.95
C ALA A 124 -7.84 -23.40 4.13
N ASN A 125 -9.03 -22.79 4.24
CA ASN A 125 -10.25 -23.21 3.52
C ASN A 125 -10.79 -22.13 2.55
N LYS A 126 -10.00 -21.11 2.20
CA LYS A 126 -10.43 -19.98 1.35
C LYS A 126 -9.45 -19.75 0.19
N PRO A 127 -9.47 -20.62 -0.84
CA PRO A 127 -8.48 -20.60 -1.93
C PRO A 127 -8.57 -19.35 -2.81
N ASP A 128 -9.70 -18.65 -2.77
CA ASP A 128 -9.96 -17.37 -3.45
C ASP A 128 -9.28 -16.18 -2.76
N LYS A 129 -8.73 -16.35 -1.56
CA LYS A 129 -8.10 -15.27 -0.79
C LYS A 129 -6.58 -15.29 -0.93
N PRO A 130 -5.97 -14.27 -1.56
CA PRO A 130 -4.54 -14.22 -1.71
C PRO A 130 -3.83 -13.77 -0.43
N SER A 131 -2.58 -14.17 -0.30
CA SER A 131 -1.71 -13.84 0.83
C SER A 131 -1.00 -12.51 0.62
N PHE A 132 -0.52 -12.30 -0.61
CA PHE A 132 0.23 -11.13 -1.03
C PHE A 132 -0.38 -10.51 -2.27
N GLY A 133 -0.38 -9.17 -2.32
CA GLY A 133 -0.58 -8.41 -3.53
C GLY A 133 0.76 -7.93 -4.05
N LEU A 134 1.05 -8.20 -5.32
CA LEU A 134 2.23 -7.69 -6.02
C LEU A 134 1.83 -6.74 -7.13
N GLY A 135 2.54 -5.62 -7.25
CA GLY A 135 2.32 -4.64 -8.31
C GLY A 135 3.63 -4.06 -8.81
N THR A 136 3.74 -3.89 -10.12
CA THR A 136 4.87 -3.20 -10.75
C THR A 136 4.58 -1.70 -10.85
N PHE A 137 5.62 -0.90 -10.69
CA PHE A 137 5.60 0.54 -10.92
C PHE A 137 6.54 0.86 -12.08
N GLY A 138 6.09 1.69 -13.01
CA GLY A 138 6.92 2.19 -14.11
C GLY A 138 7.96 3.23 -13.68
N GLY A 139 8.38 3.25 -12.41
CA GLY A 139 9.28 4.23 -11.80
C GLY A 139 9.41 3.98 -10.29
N PHE A 140 10.23 4.77 -9.61
CA PHE A 140 10.38 4.80 -8.17
C PHE A 140 9.31 5.69 -7.53
N PRO A 141 8.34 5.13 -6.78
CA PRO A 141 7.33 5.92 -6.07
C PRO A 141 7.90 6.50 -4.76
N GLY A 142 8.97 7.28 -4.85
CA GLY A 142 9.66 7.86 -3.70
C GLY A 142 10.45 9.12 -4.05
N THR A 143 11.17 9.65 -3.06
CA THR A 143 11.96 10.87 -3.24
C THR A 143 13.19 10.59 -4.09
N HIS A 144 13.35 11.32 -5.19
CA HIS A 144 14.53 11.24 -6.04
C HIS A 144 15.70 12.08 -5.48
N SER A 145 15.53 12.66 -4.28
CA SER A 145 16.57 13.45 -3.63
C SER A 145 17.74 12.55 -3.23
N GLY A 146 18.90 12.76 -3.86
CA GLY A 146 20.12 11.99 -3.58
C GLY A 146 20.30 10.74 -4.42
N LEU A 147 19.37 10.43 -5.34
CA LEU A 147 19.59 9.41 -6.35
C LEU A 147 20.27 10.03 -7.59
N PRO A 148 21.26 9.36 -8.19
CA PRO A 148 21.77 9.76 -9.50
C PRO A 148 20.67 9.61 -10.55
N LEU A 149 20.83 10.24 -11.72
CA LEU A 149 19.88 10.11 -12.82
C LEU A 149 19.93 8.67 -13.35
N LEU A 150 19.02 7.84 -12.86
CA LEU A 150 18.87 6.43 -13.21
C LEU A 150 17.51 6.19 -13.83
N GLN A 151 17.44 5.15 -14.65
CA GLN A 151 16.17 4.56 -15.05
C GLN A 151 15.80 3.46 -14.05
N LEU A 152 14.70 3.63 -13.34
CA LEU A 152 14.24 2.73 -12.29
C LEU A 152 12.86 2.17 -12.61
N THR A 153 12.61 0.96 -12.12
CA THR A 153 11.29 0.38 -11.93
C THR A 153 11.21 -0.16 -10.50
N ALA A 154 9.99 -0.36 -10.00
CA ALA A 154 9.82 -0.91 -8.67
C ALA A 154 8.77 -2.02 -8.66
N ILE A 155 8.96 -2.98 -7.76
CA ILE A 155 7.95 -3.97 -7.40
C ILE A 155 7.50 -3.66 -5.98
N GLY A 156 6.21 -3.36 -5.84
CA GLY A 156 5.54 -3.27 -4.55
C GLY A 156 4.95 -4.61 -4.13
N CYS A 157 5.09 -4.92 -2.85
CA CYS A 157 4.51 -6.10 -2.21
C CYS A 157 3.77 -5.65 -0.95
N PHE A 158 2.56 -6.15 -0.74
CA PHE A 158 1.87 -6.01 0.55
C PHE A 158 1.24 -7.31 1.00
N LEU A 159 1.13 -7.45 2.32
CA LEU A 159 0.28 -8.46 2.96
C LEU A 159 -1.19 -8.07 2.78
N VAL A 160 -2.01 -8.97 2.23
CA VAL A 160 -3.43 -8.68 1.96
C VAL A 160 -4.27 -8.76 3.23
N TYR A 161 -3.93 -9.72 4.11
CA TYR A 161 -4.61 -9.99 5.38
C TYR A 161 -3.55 -10.14 6.48
N PRO A 162 -3.00 -9.05 7.00
CA PRO A 162 -2.06 -9.14 8.12
C PRO A 162 -2.79 -9.60 9.39
N ALA A 163 -2.06 -10.30 10.26
CA ALA A 163 -2.58 -10.67 11.58
C ALA A 163 -2.37 -9.58 12.64
N SER A 164 -1.57 -8.55 12.31
CA SER A 164 -1.30 -7.42 13.19
C SER A 164 -2.46 -6.44 13.19
N HIS A 165 -2.90 -6.03 14.37
CA HIS A 165 -3.91 -5.00 14.57
C HIS A 165 -3.32 -3.89 15.43
N ARG A 166 -3.70 -2.65 15.13
CA ARG A 166 -3.30 -1.46 15.91
C ARG A 166 -4.52 -0.74 16.48
N ARG A 167 -4.27 0.30 17.25
CA ARG A 167 -5.31 1.16 17.81
C ARG A 167 -4.96 2.62 17.63
N ILE A 168 -5.97 3.46 17.54
CA ILE A 168 -5.84 4.91 17.45
C ILE A 168 -6.93 5.56 18.29
N HIS A 169 -6.50 6.35 19.28
CA HIS A 169 -7.37 7.02 20.23
C HIS A 169 -6.95 8.48 20.40
N ILE A 170 -7.89 9.32 20.81
CA ILE A 170 -7.61 10.72 21.16
C ILE A 170 -6.65 10.81 22.36
N THR A 171 -5.85 11.86 22.38
CA THR A 171 -4.93 12.24 23.47
C THR A 171 -5.35 13.53 24.16
N SER A 172 -6.37 14.21 23.61
CA SER A 172 -6.94 15.46 24.09
C SER A 172 -8.32 15.66 23.47
N ASP A 173 -9.13 16.53 24.07
CA ASP A 173 -10.39 17.01 23.49
C ASP A 173 -10.17 18.01 22.34
N ASP A 174 -8.98 18.61 22.25
CA ASP A 174 -8.59 19.49 21.17
C ASP A 174 -8.44 18.72 19.84
N ILE A 175 -9.07 19.26 18.81
CA ILE A 175 -9.08 18.69 17.47
C ILE A 175 -7.70 18.74 16.78
N ASN A 176 -6.83 19.67 17.18
CA ASN A 176 -5.51 19.87 16.58
C ASN A 176 -4.42 19.03 17.24
N THR A 177 -4.71 18.39 18.36
CA THR A 177 -3.75 17.55 19.06
C THR A 177 -3.58 16.21 18.34
N HIS A 178 -2.33 15.80 18.13
CA HIS A 178 -2.01 14.52 17.49
C HIS A 178 -2.49 13.34 18.35
N PRO A 179 -3.19 12.35 17.76
CA PRO A 179 -3.64 11.16 18.48
C PRO A 179 -2.45 10.28 18.87
N ALA A 180 -2.65 9.42 19.86
CA ALA A 180 -1.69 8.39 20.20
C ALA A 180 -1.95 7.19 19.30
N GLY A 181 -0.89 6.73 18.61
CA GLY A 181 -0.81 5.36 18.12
C GLY A 181 -0.11 4.54 19.20
N GLU A 182 -0.82 3.57 19.78
CA GLU A 182 -0.16 2.53 20.58
C GLU A 182 0.25 1.39 19.64
N GLU A 183 1.50 0.92 19.78
CA GLU A 183 2.05 -0.22 19.02
C GLU A 183 1.41 -1.56 19.42
#